data_AF-A0A956F0D7-F1
#
_entry.id   AF-A0A956F0D7-F1
#
_cell.length_a   1.000
_cell.length_b   1.000
_cell.length_c   1.000
_cell.angle_alpha   90.00
_cell.angle_beta   90.00
_cell.angle_gamma   90.00
#
_symmetry.space_group_name_H-M   'P 1'
#
loop_
_entity.id
_entity.type
_entity.pdbx_description
1 polymer ?
#
loop_
_entity_poly.entity_id
_entity_poly.type
_entity_poly.pdbx_seq_one_letter_code
_entity_poly.pdbx_strand_id
1 'polypeptide(L)'
;MQAVHTDACSACNVQNTLVAVQAVRSKEEYPGLLHSCVACQAPGKRPRGGRYREPARPVRAVGVSDVHVLAQSMVHLSERPRLLVFADNRQDAAFQAGWMRDHARRFRLRALMSQQITASGVSVGDVVYALDDLLDKDRELSRALLPEVWQVVPFAESGTKHREERLYFLRIQVLREIATGVKQRLGLEPWGRLKLGYGGLDASLPFVKQWAPVLNVTPEALTEGIAALLDHLRRVRVLHDSSTKLFEVMWNSGDKEVQYGYVPSFGGGPKGMKLSRASSDLPARVTQWVGSRPTQVWNAVASWGVPEQDLEAFLEELWLALVDSKLLVPVTLTGWGKPLKGS
;
A
#
# COMPACT_ATOMS: atom_id res chain seq x y z
N MET A 1 -9.68 -10.08 -51.38
CA MET A 1 -8.73 -9.55 -52.39
C MET A 1 -7.38 -9.41 -51.71
N GLN A 2 -6.38 -10.19 -52.12
CA GLN A 2 -5.00 -9.98 -51.66
C GLN A 2 -4.47 -8.74 -52.38
N ALA A 3 -4.07 -7.72 -51.61
CA ALA A 3 -3.44 -6.52 -52.14
C ALA A 3 -2.07 -6.89 -52.72
N VAL A 4 -1.81 -6.48 -53.96
CA VAL A 4 -0.50 -6.67 -54.61
C VAL A 4 0.51 -5.79 -53.86
N HIS A 5 1.46 -6.42 -53.15
CA HIS A 5 2.53 -5.71 -52.46
C HIS A 5 3.58 -5.26 -53.49
N THR A 6 3.89 -3.97 -53.51
CA THR A 6 4.90 -3.36 -54.39
C THR A 6 6.07 -2.87 -53.55
N ASP A 7 7.32 -3.14 -53.95
CA ASP A 7 8.54 -2.68 -53.22
C ASP A 7 8.87 -1.19 -53.41
N ALA A 8 7.89 -0.39 -53.82
CA ALA A 8 8.00 1.05 -54.00
C ALA A 8 7.13 1.78 -52.98
N CYS A 9 7.69 2.81 -52.34
CA CYS A 9 6.93 3.68 -51.45
C CYS A 9 5.81 4.40 -52.21
N SER A 10 4.54 4.22 -51.83
CA SER A 10 3.38 4.80 -52.54
C SER A 10 3.32 6.33 -52.54
N ALA A 11 4.13 7.01 -51.72
CA ALA A 11 4.18 8.47 -51.64
C ALA A 11 5.35 9.08 -52.44
N CYS A 12 6.50 8.42 -52.49
CA CYS A 12 7.72 8.98 -53.10
C CYS A 12 8.40 8.08 -54.14
N ASN A 13 7.83 6.90 -54.45
CA ASN A 13 8.32 5.92 -55.44
C ASN A 13 9.76 5.43 -55.27
N VAL A 14 10.41 5.71 -54.14
CA VAL A 14 11.73 5.16 -53.83
C VAL A 14 11.61 3.64 -53.69
N GLN A 15 12.44 2.92 -54.45
CA GLN A 15 12.55 1.46 -54.39
C GLN A 15 13.53 1.07 -53.30
N ASN A 16 13.02 0.42 -52.27
CA ASN A 16 13.81 -0.15 -51.18
C ASN A 16 13.02 -1.29 -50.55
N THR A 17 13.71 -2.17 -49.82
CA THR A 17 13.04 -3.24 -49.05
C THR A 17 12.02 -2.61 -48.09
N LEU A 18 10.74 -2.82 -48.34
CA LEU A 18 9.69 -2.29 -47.48
C LEU A 18 9.61 -3.10 -46.18
N VAL A 19 9.57 -2.40 -45.06
CA VAL A 19 9.35 -3.02 -43.74
C VAL A 19 7.84 -3.09 -43.50
N ALA A 20 7.33 -4.30 -43.26
CA ALA A 20 5.93 -4.49 -42.90
C ALA A 20 5.64 -3.82 -41.56
N VAL A 21 4.85 -2.74 -41.59
CA VAL A 21 4.30 -2.12 -40.37
C VAL A 21 2.95 -2.76 -40.08
N GLN A 22 2.84 -3.44 -38.95
CA GLN A 22 1.58 -4.00 -38.50
C GLN A 22 0.73 -2.92 -37.84
N ALA A 23 -0.49 -2.73 -38.35
CA ALA A 23 -1.50 -1.91 -37.68
C ALA A 23 -2.28 -2.75 -36.65
N VAL A 24 -2.65 -2.13 -35.54
CA VAL A 24 -3.45 -2.79 -34.51
C VAL A 24 -4.89 -3.02 -34.99
N ARG A 25 -5.47 -4.16 -34.62
CA ARG A 25 -6.85 -4.52 -35.03
C ARG A 25 -7.87 -3.57 -34.40
N SER A 26 -8.63 -2.86 -35.22
CA SER A 26 -9.80 -2.07 -34.83
C SER A 26 -11.09 -2.72 -35.36
N LYS A 27 -12.22 -2.45 -34.70
CA LYS A 27 -13.55 -2.78 -35.24
C LYS A 27 -14.01 -1.70 -36.21
N GLU A 28 -14.85 -2.07 -37.18
CA GLU A 28 -15.49 -1.10 -38.09
C GLU A 28 -16.28 -0.03 -37.33
N GLU A 29 -16.96 -0.41 -36.24
CA GLU A 29 -17.70 0.49 -35.35
C GLU A 29 -16.79 1.48 -34.58
N TYR A 30 -15.49 1.19 -34.45
CA TYR A 30 -14.54 1.94 -33.64
C TYR A 30 -13.19 2.10 -34.39
N PRO A 31 -13.17 2.80 -35.54
CA PRO A 31 -11.98 2.92 -36.36
C PRO A 31 -10.88 3.66 -35.57
N GLY A 32 -9.66 3.11 -35.61
CA GLY A 32 -8.51 3.69 -34.90
C GLY A 32 -8.43 3.40 -33.40
N LEU A 33 -9.38 2.65 -32.81
CA LEU A 33 -9.33 2.23 -31.41
C LEU A 33 -8.98 0.74 -31.28
N LEU A 34 -8.19 0.40 -30.27
CA LEU A 34 -7.79 -0.97 -29.96
C LEU A 34 -8.99 -1.85 -29.61
N HIS A 35 -9.19 -2.92 -30.37
CA HIS A 35 -10.21 -3.93 -30.06
C HIS A 35 -9.82 -4.82 -28.86
N SER A 36 -8.59 -5.34 -28.86
CA SER A 36 -8.04 -6.20 -27.81
C SER A 36 -6.60 -5.80 -27.48
N CYS A 37 -6.15 -6.13 -26.26
CA CYS A 37 -4.76 -5.95 -25.86
C CYS A 37 -3.85 -6.84 -26.72
N VAL A 38 -2.80 -6.26 -27.34
CA VAL A 38 -1.87 -7.03 -28.18
C VAL A 38 -1.07 -8.08 -27.40
N ALA A 39 -0.89 -7.90 -26.10
CA ALA A 39 -0.13 -8.82 -25.24
C ALA A 39 -0.98 -9.95 -24.65
N CYS A 40 -2.14 -9.63 -24.05
CA CYS A 40 -2.96 -10.61 -23.32
C CYS A 40 -4.35 -10.85 -23.91
N GLN A 41 -4.67 -10.24 -25.06
CA GLN A 41 -5.95 -10.34 -25.75
C GLN A 41 -7.18 -9.88 -24.95
N ALA A 42 -7.00 -9.21 -23.81
CA ALA A 42 -8.09 -8.62 -23.04
C ALA A 42 -8.92 -7.65 -23.91
N PRO A 43 -10.26 -7.80 -23.98
CA PRO A 43 -11.10 -7.00 -24.88
C PRO A 43 -11.34 -5.60 -24.32
N GLY A 44 -11.48 -4.61 -25.21
CA GLY A 44 -12.05 -3.32 -24.88
C GLY A 44 -13.52 -3.45 -24.47
N LYS A 45 -14.02 -2.49 -23.68
CA LYS A 45 -15.36 -2.57 -23.08
C LYS A 45 -16.11 -1.24 -23.20
N ARG A 46 -17.44 -1.32 -23.32
CA ARG A 46 -18.34 -0.17 -23.31
C ARG A 46 -19.24 -0.21 -22.06
N PRO A 47 -18.85 0.42 -20.93
CA PRO A 47 -19.64 0.35 -19.71
C PRO A 47 -20.94 1.15 -19.86
N ARG A 48 -22.10 0.48 -19.71
CA ARG A 48 -23.46 1.06 -19.59
C ARG A 48 -23.69 2.29 -20.49
N GLY A 49 -23.53 2.13 -21.80
CA GLY A 49 -23.83 3.17 -22.79
C GLY A 49 -22.78 4.29 -22.96
N GLY A 50 -21.72 4.31 -22.15
CA GLY A 50 -20.64 5.30 -22.25
C GLY A 50 -19.73 5.15 -23.49
N ARG A 51 -18.70 5.99 -23.58
CA ARG A 51 -17.67 5.90 -24.64
C ARG A 51 -16.93 4.55 -24.58
N TYR A 52 -16.62 3.97 -25.75
CA TYR A 52 -15.82 2.75 -25.84
C TYR A 52 -14.48 2.97 -25.13
N ARG A 53 -14.10 2.04 -24.26
CA ARG A 53 -12.84 2.06 -23.53
C ARG A 53 -11.91 1.01 -24.11
N GLU A 54 -10.82 1.49 -24.68
CA GLU A 54 -9.73 0.65 -25.16
C GLU A 54 -9.13 -0.20 -24.03
N PRO A 55 -8.61 -1.39 -24.36
CA PRO A 55 -7.93 -2.25 -23.40
C PRO A 55 -6.59 -1.65 -22.93
N ALA A 56 -5.94 -0.84 -23.77
CA ALA A 56 -4.84 0.03 -23.36
C ALA A 56 -5.40 1.40 -22.99
N ARG A 57 -5.01 1.94 -21.84
CA ARG A 57 -5.48 3.26 -21.38
C ARG A 57 -4.33 4.25 -21.34
N PRO A 58 -4.57 5.53 -21.68
CA PRO A 58 -3.62 6.57 -21.38
C PRO A 58 -3.41 6.60 -19.86
N VAL A 59 -2.16 6.42 -19.46
CA VAL A 59 -1.77 6.50 -18.05
C VAL A 59 -1.40 7.96 -17.77
N ARG A 60 -1.79 8.47 -16.60
CA ARG A 60 -1.33 9.80 -16.16
C ARG A 60 0.18 9.75 -15.96
N ALA A 61 0.87 10.88 -16.10
CA ALA A 61 2.34 10.98 -16.01
C ALA A 61 2.93 10.17 -14.83
N VAL A 62 2.34 10.27 -13.65
CA VAL A 62 2.70 9.48 -12.44
C VAL A 62 2.72 7.97 -12.73
N GLY A 63 1.69 7.42 -13.36
CA GLY A 63 1.65 5.99 -13.68
C GLY A 63 2.49 5.60 -14.90
N VAL A 64 2.81 6.53 -15.82
CA VAL A 64 3.77 6.27 -16.91
C VAL A 64 5.15 6.02 -16.33
N SER A 65 5.54 6.85 -15.37
CA SER A 65 6.84 6.75 -14.71
C SER A 65 6.93 5.53 -13.78
N ASP A 66 5.84 5.14 -13.08
CA ASP A 66 5.79 3.84 -12.35
C ASP A 66 6.01 2.64 -13.29
N VAL A 67 5.32 2.63 -14.45
CA VAL A 67 5.47 1.58 -15.46
C VAL A 67 6.88 1.58 -16.04
N HIS A 68 7.48 2.76 -16.25
CA HIS A 68 8.86 2.86 -16.72
C HIS A 68 9.85 2.26 -15.71
N VAL A 69 9.75 2.60 -14.43
CA VAL A 69 10.64 2.08 -13.38
C VAL A 69 10.53 0.55 -13.27
N LEU A 70 9.30 0.02 -13.32
CA LEU A 70 9.06 -1.42 -13.32
C LEU A 70 9.62 -2.07 -14.59
N ALA A 71 9.36 -1.49 -15.77
CA ALA A 71 9.87 -2.00 -17.04
C ALA A 71 11.40 -2.02 -17.08
N GLN A 72 12.06 -0.95 -16.64
CA GLN A 72 13.52 -0.88 -16.58
C GLN A 72 14.07 -1.96 -15.63
N SER A 73 13.45 -2.14 -14.46
CA SER A 73 13.84 -3.18 -13.50
C SER A 73 13.66 -4.59 -14.09
N MET A 74 12.53 -4.84 -14.76
CA MET A 74 12.26 -6.11 -15.44
C MET A 74 13.23 -6.36 -16.60
N VAL A 75 13.63 -5.33 -17.32
CA VAL A 75 14.62 -5.43 -18.41
C VAL A 75 16.02 -5.70 -17.87
N HIS A 76 16.44 -5.03 -16.79
CA HIS A 76 17.73 -5.31 -16.13
C HIS A 76 17.82 -6.74 -15.59
N LEU A 77 16.67 -7.31 -15.20
CA LEU A 77 16.55 -8.70 -14.77
C LEU A 77 16.23 -9.67 -15.92
N SER A 78 16.14 -9.18 -17.17
CA SER A 78 15.85 -10.03 -18.32
C SER A 78 17.13 -10.62 -18.89
N GLU A 79 17.17 -11.94 -19.02
CA GLU A 79 18.30 -12.68 -19.59
C GLU A 79 18.52 -12.43 -21.10
N ARG A 80 17.55 -11.80 -21.78
CA ARG A 80 17.61 -11.57 -23.23
C ARG A 80 17.93 -10.10 -23.53
N PRO A 81 18.91 -9.82 -24.41
CA PRO A 81 19.20 -8.46 -24.84
C PRO A 81 17.99 -7.87 -25.58
N ARG A 82 17.54 -6.69 -25.17
CA ARG A 82 16.45 -5.94 -25.81
C ARG A 82 16.92 -4.52 -26.13
N LEU A 83 16.56 -4.04 -27.31
CA LEU A 83 16.74 -2.64 -27.69
C LEU A 83 15.66 -1.80 -27.03
N LEU A 84 16.08 -0.84 -26.18
CA LEU A 84 15.20 0.19 -25.63
C LEU A 84 15.40 1.48 -26.42
N VAL A 85 14.31 2.00 -26.99
CA VAL A 85 14.30 3.30 -27.68
C VAL A 85 13.51 4.28 -26.82
N PHE A 86 14.19 5.28 -26.29
CA PHE A 86 13.56 6.39 -25.56
C PHE A 86 13.42 7.59 -26.50
N ALA A 87 12.18 8.03 -26.70
CA ALA A 87 11.87 9.29 -27.37
C ALA A 87 11.16 10.18 -26.35
N ASP A 88 11.93 10.93 -25.56
CA ASP A 88 11.38 11.88 -24.58
C ASP A 88 12.07 13.24 -24.70
N ASN A 89 11.32 14.28 -24.35
CA ASN A 89 11.79 15.65 -24.26
C ASN A 89 12.77 15.77 -23.07
N ARG A 90 13.98 16.34 -23.30
CA ARG A 90 15.04 16.43 -22.28
C ARG A 90 14.62 17.17 -21.00
N GLN A 91 13.68 18.12 -21.09
CA GLN A 91 13.20 18.87 -19.92
C GLN A 91 12.24 18.03 -19.06
N ASP A 92 11.31 17.32 -19.70
CA ASP A 92 10.40 16.39 -19.02
C ASP A 92 11.16 15.22 -18.42
N ALA A 93 12.17 14.69 -19.12
CA ALA A 93 13.04 13.63 -18.62
C ALA A 93 13.80 14.04 -17.34
N ALA A 94 14.27 15.29 -17.26
CA ALA A 94 14.96 15.79 -16.06
C ALA A 94 14.02 15.91 -14.85
N PHE A 95 12.79 16.38 -15.05
CA PHE A 95 11.77 16.44 -13.99
C PHE A 95 11.32 15.03 -13.57
N GLN A 96 11.15 14.13 -14.53
CA GLN A 96 10.80 12.73 -14.28
C GLN A 96 11.92 11.97 -13.57
N ALA A 97 13.20 12.25 -13.84
CA ALA A 97 14.32 11.52 -13.27
C ALA A 97 14.36 11.57 -11.73
N GLY A 98 14.11 12.73 -11.12
CA GLY A 98 14.06 12.86 -9.66
C GLY A 98 12.89 12.07 -9.04
N TRP A 99 11.71 12.20 -9.65
CA TRP A 99 10.50 11.48 -9.25
C TRP A 99 10.65 9.95 -9.41
N MET A 100 11.27 9.51 -10.51
CA MET A 100 11.54 8.11 -10.82
C MET A 100 12.55 7.51 -9.85
N ARG A 101 13.58 8.27 -9.46
CA ARG A 101 14.56 7.84 -8.45
C ARG A 101 13.87 7.55 -7.11
N ASP A 102 12.97 8.43 -6.67
CA ASP A 102 12.22 8.22 -5.42
C ASP A 102 11.28 7.00 -5.51
N HIS A 103 10.61 6.80 -6.65
CA HIS A 103 9.74 5.62 -6.84
C HIS A 103 10.53 4.31 -6.91
N ALA A 104 11.64 4.27 -7.65
CA ALA A 104 12.53 3.12 -7.73
C ALA A 104 13.04 2.72 -6.35
N ARG A 105 13.44 3.70 -5.53
CA ARG A 105 13.87 3.50 -4.15
C ARG A 105 12.79 2.84 -3.29
N ARG A 106 11.55 3.32 -3.36
CA ARG A 106 10.41 2.73 -2.63
C ARG A 106 10.13 1.29 -3.05
N PHE A 107 10.13 1.00 -4.35
CA PHE A 107 9.93 -0.37 -4.83
C PHE A 107 11.09 -1.29 -4.44
N ARG A 108 12.33 -0.80 -4.46
CA ARG A 108 13.50 -1.56 -4.02
C ARG A 108 13.42 -1.87 -2.52
N LEU A 109 13.06 -0.90 -1.69
CA LEU A 109 12.88 -1.13 -0.26
C LEU A 109 11.77 -2.15 0.03
N ARG A 110 10.63 -2.07 -0.68
CA ARG A 110 9.56 -3.08 -0.60
C ARG A 110 10.01 -4.47 -1.02
N ALA A 111 10.83 -4.57 -2.06
CA ALA A 111 11.38 -5.85 -2.48
C ALA A 111 12.26 -6.46 -1.38
N LEU A 112 13.10 -5.65 -0.72
CA LEU A 112 13.89 -6.09 0.42
C LEU A 112 13.01 -6.51 1.60
N MET A 113 11.97 -5.74 1.93
CA MET A 113 10.98 -6.11 2.95
C MET A 113 10.33 -7.47 2.64
N SER A 114 9.87 -7.67 1.40
CA SER A 114 9.24 -8.91 0.96
C SER A 114 10.16 -10.12 1.07
N GLN A 115 11.47 -9.94 0.87
CA GLN A 115 12.46 -11.01 1.01
C GLN A 115 12.69 -11.42 2.46
N GLN A 116 12.40 -10.54 3.43
CA GLN A 116 12.51 -10.86 4.86
C GLN A 116 11.26 -11.56 5.41
N ILE A 117 10.17 -11.65 4.64
CA ILE A 117 8.93 -12.30 5.07
C ILE A 117 9.00 -13.79 4.74
N THR A 118 9.00 -14.61 5.78
CA THR A 118 9.01 -16.07 5.67
C THR A 118 7.58 -16.64 5.54
N ALA A 119 7.48 -17.89 5.08
CA ALA A 119 6.19 -18.58 4.97
C ALA A 119 5.51 -18.83 6.33
N SER A 120 6.29 -18.99 7.40
CA SER A 120 5.79 -19.14 8.78
C SER A 120 5.34 -17.82 9.41
N GLY A 121 5.55 -16.69 8.73
CA GLY A 121 5.38 -15.37 9.30
C GLY A 121 6.61 -14.90 10.06
N VAL A 122 6.69 -13.58 10.22
CA VAL A 122 7.79 -12.85 10.87
C VAL A 122 7.22 -11.62 11.57
N SER A 123 7.81 -11.21 12.70
CA SER A 123 7.34 -10.00 13.38
C SER A 123 7.78 -8.73 12.64
N VAL A 124 7.05 -7.63 12.84
CA VAL A 124 7.44 -6.31 12.29
C VAL A 124 8.84 -5.90 12.77
N GLY A 125 9.20 -6.21 14.01
CA GLY A 125 10.52 -5.92 14.57
C GLY A 125 11.62 -6.68 13.87
N ASP A 126 11.42 -7.98 13.61
CA ASP A 126 12.41 -8.83 12.96
C ASP A 126 12.65 -8.40 11.51
N VAL A 127 11.61 -7.98 10.79
CA VAL A 127 11.76 -7.39 9.44
C VAL A 127 12.63 -6.14 9.50
N VAL A 128 12.42 -5.26 10.49
CA VAL A 128 13.23 -4.04 10.66
C VAL A 128 14.69 -4.37 10.95
N TYR A 129 14.97 -5.31 11.85
CA TYR A 129 16.33 -5.72 12.17
C TYR A 129 17.04 -6.41 10.99
N ALA A 130 16.34 -7.28 10.27
CA ALA A 130 16.90 -7.93 9.08
C ALA A 130 17.25 -6.91 7.97
N LEU A 131 16.43 -5.87 7.80
CA LEU A 131 16.73 -4.77 6.88
C LEU A 131 17.93 -3.93 7.37
N ASP A 132 18.01 -3.63 8.67
CA ASP A 132 19.14 -2.92 9.26
C ASP A 132 20.46 -3.67 9.01
N ASP A 133 20.49 -4.97 9.32
CA ASP A 133 21.67 -5.82 9.14
C ASP A 133 22.09 -5.92 7.66
N LEU A 134 21.13 -5.98 6.74
CA LEU A 134 21.40 -6.00 5.30
C LEU A 134 22.03 -4.68 4.84
N LEU A 135 21.48 -3.55 5.28
CA LEU A 135 21.93 -2.22 4.88
C LEU A 135 23.22 -1.79 5.61
N ASP A 136 23.51 -2.36 6.77
CA ASP A 136 24.79 -2.14 7.46
C ASP A 136 25.96 -2.79 6.69
N LYS A 137 25.72 -3.97 6.11
CA LYS A 137 26.70 -4.71 5.29
C LYS A 137 26.96 -4.07 3.94
N ASP A 138 25.99 -3.35 3.37
CA ASP A 138 26.10 -2.67 2.07
C ASP A 138 25.82 -1.16 2.23
N ARG A 139 26.88 -0.41 2.50
CA ARG A 139 26.82 1.04 2.75
C ARG A 139 26.34 1.83 1.53
N GLU A 140 26.70 1.41 0.33
CA GLU A 140 26.28 2.08 -0.91
C GLU A 140 24.79 1.89 -1.15
N LEU A 141 24.29 0.65 -0.95
CA LEU A 141 22.86 0.39 -1.01
C LEU A 141 22.10 1.16 0.08
N SER A 142 22.63 1.20 1.30
CA SER A 142 22.06 1.99 2.41
C SER A 142 21.94 3.46 2.07
N ARG A 143 23.02 4.07 1.55
CA ARG A 143 23.01 5.48 1.13
C ARG A 143 22.05 5.74 -0.02
N ALA A 144 21.96 4.81 -0.98
CA ALA A 144 21.04 4.92 -2.10
C ALA A 144 19.56 4.81 -1.66
N LEU A 145 19.27 3.94 -0.69
CA LEU A 145 17.90 3.66 -0.24
C LEU A 145 17.39 4.58 0.87
N LEU A 146 18.27 5.06 1.74
CA LEU A 146 17.91 5.84 2.93
C LEU A 146 18.67 7.19 3.00
N PRO A 147 18.78 7.98 1.91
CA PRO A 147 19.54 9.22 1.91
C PRO A 147 19.09 10.21 3.00
N GLU A 148 17.83 10.17 3.44
CA GLU A 148 17.32 10.95 4.57
C GLU A 148 18.15 10.72 5.85
N VAL A 149 18.42 9.46 6.19
CA VAL A 149 19.22 9.09 7.38
C VAL A 149 20.66 9.59 7.23
N TRP A 150 21.23 9.40 6.04
CA TRP A 150 22.61 9.80 5.73
C TRP A 150 22.82 11.32 5.69
N GLN A 151 21.76 12.09 5.41
CA GLN A 151 21.79 13.55 5.44
C GLN A 151 21.70 14.10 6.86
N VAL A 152 20.97 13.42 7.74
CA VAL A 152 20.73 13.87 9.11
C VAL A 152 21.88 13.47 10.05
N VAL A 153 22.40 12.25 9.91
CA VAL A 153 23.49 11.75 10.74
C VAL A 153 24.64 11.24 9.88
N PRO A 154 25.80 11.93 9.89
CA PRO A 154 27.01 11.42 9.26
C PRO A 154 27.36 10.03 9.79
N PHE A 155 27.71 9.13 8.89
CA PHE A 155 28.17 7.80 9.28
C PHE A 155 29.55 7.88 9.96
N ALA A 156 29.68 7.21 11.09
CA ALA A 156 30.94 7.02 11.81
C ALA A 156 31.03 5.56 12.26
N GLU A 157 32.15 4.89 11.98
CA GLU A 157 32.30 3.44 12.21
C GLU A 157 32.14 3.03 13.68
N SER A 158 32.45 3.92 14.62
CA SER A 158 32.31 3.70 16.05
C SER A 158 31.01 4.29 16.65
N GLY A 159 30.13 4.87 15.83
CA GLY A 159 28.94 5.59 16.30
C GLY A 159 27.66 4.75 16.27
N THR A 160 26.91 4.70 17.37
CA THR A 160 25.60 4.01 17.42
C THR A 160 24.47 4.83 16.80
N LYS A 161 24.62 6.16 16.80
CA LYS A 161 23.57 7.11 16.41
C LYS A 161 23.05 6.89 14.98
N HIS A 162 23.94 6.57 14.04
CA HIS A 162 23.50 6.31 12.66
C HIS A 162 22.63 5.05 12.58
N ARG A 163 23.00 3.99 13.31
CA ARG A 163 22.21 2.76 13.38
C ARG A 163 20.85 3.00 14.04
N GLU A 164 20.82 3.75 15.15
CA GLU A 164 19.58 4.13 15.83
C GLU A 164 18.61 4.87 14.90
N GLU A 165 19.11 5.87 14.16
CA GLU A 165 18.33 6.62 13.17
C GLU A 165 17.86 5.74 12.01
N ARG A 166 18.73 4.83 11.54
CA ARG A 166 18.37 3.88 10.48
C ARG A 166 17.27 2.91 10.92
N LEU A 167 17.37 2.33 12.10
CA LEU A 167 16.34 1.47 12.70
C LEU A 167 15.01 2.22 12.85
N TYR A 168 15.06 3.46 13.35
CA TYR A 168 13.88 4.30 13.51
C TYR A 168 13.22 4.60 12.17
N PHE A 169 13.99 5.00 11.16
CA PHE A 169 13.50 5.23 9.80
C PHE A 169 12.89 3.96 9.18
N LEU A 170 13.59 2.83 9.27
CA LEU A 170 13.12 1.55 8.74
C LEU A 170 11.80 1.12 9.40
N ARG A 171 11.67 1.28 10.71
CA ARG A 171 10.41 1.01 11.43
C ARG A 171 9.27 1.87 10.89
N ILE A 172 9.50 3.17 10.67
CA ILE A 172 8.51 4.04 10.03
C ILE A 172 8.13 3.54 8.63
N GLN A 173 9.11 3.15 7.80
CA GLN A 173 8.81 2.67 6.45
C GLN A 173 8.00 1.37 6.46
N VAL A 174 8.32 0.42 7.35
CA VAL A 174 7.57 -0.83 7.50
C VAL A 174 6.15 -0.53 8.01
N LEU A 175 6.00 0.31 9.04
CA LEU A 175 4.68 0.70 9.57
C LEU A 175 3.80 1.37 8.52
N ARG A 176 4.39 2.22 7.66
CA ARG A 176 3.68 2.85 6.54
C ARG A 176 3.25 1.83 5.50
N GLU A 177 4.11 0.87 5.19
CA GLU A 177 3.80 -0.20 4.23
C GLU A 177 2.64 -1.05 4.72
N ILE A 178 2.67 -1.47 5.99
CA ILE A 178 1.57 -2.21 6.62
C ILE A 178 0.39 -1.33 7.01
N ALA A 179 0.36 -0.03 6.74
CA ALA A 179 -0.83 0.80 6.97
C ALA A 179 -1.37 1.38 5.65
N THR A 180 -0.96 0.79 4.52
CA THR A 180 -1.36 1.21 3.17
C THR A 180 -2.88 1.12 3.03
N GLY A 181 -3.51 2.25 2.69
CA GLY A 181 -4.97 2.33 2.64
C GLY A 181 -5.56 1.53 1.47
N VAL A 182 -6.81 1.08 1.60
CA VAL A 182 -7.53 0.25 0.61
C VAL A 182 -7.53 0.84 -0.81
N LYS A 183 -7.51 2.17 -0.94
CA LYS A 183 -7.50 2.85 -2.26
C LYS A 183 -6.11 2.88 -2.91
N GLN A 184 -5.05 2.65 -2.15
CA GLN A 184 -3.68 2.60 -2.66
C GLN A 184 -3.41 1.19 -3.18
N ARG A 185 -3.19 1.11 -4.50
CA ARG A 185 -2.91 -0.17 -5.20
C ARG A 185 -1.43 -0.53 -5.25
N LEU A 186 -0.58 0.34 -4.70
CA LEU A 186 0.86 0.19 -4.67
C LEU A 186 1.26 -0.17 -3.24
N GLY A 187 1.61 -1.43 -3.02
CA GLY A 187 2.05 -1.97 -1.75
C GLY A 187 2.12 -3.50 -1.80
N LEU A 188 2.84 -4.10 -0.85
CA LEU A 188 3.04 -5.55 -0.76
C LEU A 188 1.72 -6.29 -0.53
N GLU A 189 0.86 -5.77 0.33
CA GLU A 189 -0.42 -6.38 0.64
C GLU A 189 -1.42 -6.32 -0.54
N PRO A 190 -1.68 -5.16 -1.19
CA PRO A 190 -2.47 -5.12 -2.43
C PRO A 190 -1.96 -6.02 -3.57
N TRP A 191 -0.65 -6.32 -3.59
CA TRP A 191 -0.03 -7.21 -4.58
C TRP A 191 -0.03 -8.69 -4.17
N GLY A 192 -0.60 -9.03 -3.00
CA GLY A 192 -0.64 -10.40 -2.49
C GLY A 192 0.73 -10.94 -2.05
N ARG A 193 1.68 -10.06 -1.74
CA ARG A 193 3.02 -10.41 -1.23
C ARG A 193 3.13 -10.39 0.29
N LEU A 194 2.11 -9.88 0.97
CA LEU A 194 2.03 -9.74 2.42
C LEU A 194 0.60 -10.02 2.88
N LYS A 195 0.45 -10.78 3.97
CA LYS A 195 -0.76 -10.89 4.81
C LYS A 195 -0.34 -10.53 6.23
N LEU A 196 -1.19 -9.79 6.96
CA LEU A 196 -0.94 -9.50 8.37
C LEU A 196 -1.57 -10.59 9.24
N GLY A 197 -0.79 -11.06 10.21
CA GLY A 197 -1.27 -11.88 11.32
C GLY A 197 -1.34 -11.03 12.59
N TYR A 198 -2.37 -11.26 13.40
CA TYR A 198 -2.59 -10.58 14.67
C TYR A 198 -2.24 -11.54 15.80
N GLY A 199 -1.14 -11.29 16.50
CA GLY A 199 -0.71 -12.15 17.61
C GLY A 199 -1.76 -12.19 18.72
N GLY A 200 -2.17 -13.40 19.13
CA GLY A 200 -3.25 -13.61 20.11
C GLY A 200 -4.66 -13.66 19.50
N LEU A 201 -4.81 -13.49 18.19
CA LEU A 201 -6.08 -13.73 17.49
C LEU A 201 -6.07 -15.13 16.87
N ASP A 202 -6.72 -16.09 17.54
CA ASP A 202 -6.86 -17.45 17.03
C ASP A 202 -8.20 -18.09 17.45
N ALA A 203 -8.49 -19.25 16.85
CA ALA A 203 -9.71 -20.01 17.06
C ALA A 203 -9.91 -20.50 18.52
N SER A 204 -8.86 -20.46 19.35
CA SER A 204 -8.92 -20.91 20.74
C SER A 204 -9.52 -19.85 21.68
N LEU A 205 -9.64 -18.60 21.22
CA LEU A 205 -10.19 -17.49 22.00
C LEU A 205 -11.59 -17.83 22.55
N PRO A 206 -11.88 -17.56 23.84
CA PRO A 206 -13.19 -17.82 24.44
C PRO A 206 -14.34 -17.20 23.65
N PHE A 207 -14.17 -15.95 23.20
CA PHE A 207 -15.11 -15.24 22.35
C PHE A 207 -15.44 -16.03 21.06
N VAL A 208 -14.42 -16.52 20.37
CA VAL A 208 -14.59 -17.25 19.10
C VAL A 208 -15.32 -18.58 19.34
N LYS A 209 -14.96 -19.31 20.40
CA LYS A 209 -15.62 -20.57 20.77
C LYS A 209 -17.09 -20.37 21.12
N GLN A 210 -17.43 -19.25 21.72
CA GLN A 210 -18.81 -18.90 22.08
C GLN A 210 -19.63 -18.53 20.83
N TRP A 211 -19.11 -17.65 19.97
CA TRP A 211 -19.90 -17.06 18.89
C TRP A 211 -19.88 -17.84 17.58
N ALA A 212 -18.82 -18.60 17.27
CA ALA A 212 -18.76 -19.37 16.03
C ALA A 212 -19.94 -20.38 15.88
N PRO A 213 -20.33 -21.13 16.92
CA PRO A 213 -21.51 -22.00 16.85
C PRO A 213 -22.82 -21.24 16.67
N VAL A 214 -22.98 -20.09 17.34
CA VAL A 214 -24.19 -19.24 17.24
C VAL A 214 -24.38 -18.72 15.83
N LEU A 215 -23.28 -18.37 15.16
CA LEU A 215 -23.29 -17.88 13.77
C LEU A 215 -23.24 -19.01 12.72
N ASN A 216 -23.16 -20.27 13.15
CA ASN A 216 -23.02 -21.44 12.28
C ASN A 216 -21.82 -21.32 11.32
N VAL A 217 -20.68 -20.86 11.83
CA VAL A 217 -19.41 -20.76 11.10
C VAL A 217 -18.31 -21.53 11.83
N THR A 218 -17.22 -21.84 11.13
CA THR A 218 -16.06 -22.42 11.81
C THR A 218 -15.34 -21.36 12.66
N PRO A 219 -14.69 -21.76 13.77
CA PRO A 219 -13.85 -20.85 14.57
C PRO A 219 -12.81 -20.10 13.72
N GLU A 220 -12.21 -20.76 12.74
CA GLU A 220 -11.22 -20.18 11.84
C GLU A 220 -11.84 -19.09 10.95
N ALA A 221 -13.05 -19.32 10.42
CA ALA A 221 -13.74 -18.34 9.60
C ALA A 221 -14.11 -17.08 10.39
N LEU A 222 -14.58 -17.24 11.64
CA LEU A 222 -14.85 -16.11 12.51
C LEU A 222 -13.56 -15.34 12.86
N THR A 223 -12.48 -16.07 13.12
CA THR A 223 -11.14 -15.48 13.36
C THR A 223 -10.67 -14.66 12.16
N GLU A 224 -10.83 -15.17 10.93
CA GLU A 224 -10.52 -14.41 9.71
C GLU A 224 -11.43 -13.19 9.52
N GLY A 225 -12.70 -13.28 9.88
CA GLY A 225 -13.62 -12.14 9.89
C GLY A 225 -13.16 -11.03 10.84
N ILE A 226 -12.76 -11.38 12.06
CA ILE A 226 -12.20 -10.45 13.05
C ILE A 226 -10.89 -9.85 12.52
N ALA A 227 -10.00 -10.66 11.93
CA ALA A 227 -8.76 -10.18 11.32
C ALA A 227 -9.03 -9.17 10.20
N ALA A 228 -10.03 -9.42 9.35
CA ALA A 228 -10.43 -8.50 8.28
C ALA A 228 -10.99 -7.16 8.84
N LEU A 229 -11.67 -7.20 9.98
CA LEU A 229 -12.10 -5.99 10.70
C LEU A 229 -10.88 -5.20 11.23
N LEU A 230 -9.90 -5.87 11.85
CA LEU A 230 -8.66 -5.24 12.30
C LEU A 230 -7.82 -4.70 11.13
N ASP A 231 -7.82 -5.38 9.98
CA ASP A 231 -7.16 -4.91 8.76
C ASP A 231 -7.76 -3.59 8.29
N HIS A 232 -9.09 -3.46 8.33
CA HIS A 232 -9.76 -2.21 7.99
C HIS A 232 -9.30 -1.06 8.90
N LEU A 233 -9.26 -1.30 10.23
CA LEU A 233 -8.80 -0.31 11.21
C LEU A 233 -7.34 0.11 10.97
N ARG A 234 -6.45 -0.86 10.78
CA ARG A 234 -5.04 -0.63 10.44
C ARG A 234 -4.89 0.21 9.16
N ARG A 235 -5.65 -0.11 8.11
CA ARG A 235 -5.60 0.60 6.81
C ARG A 235 -6.16 2.02 6.87
N VAL A 236 -6.93 2.36 7.90
CA VAL A 236 -7.31 3.76 8.22
C VAL A 236 -6.40 4.41 9.27
N ARG A 237 -5.24 3.80 9.54
CA ARG A 237 -4.18 4.26 10.45
C ARG A 237 -4.60 4.29 11.92
N VAL A 238 -5.53 3.43 12.32
CA VAL A 238 -5.75 3.12 13.73
C VAL A 238 -4.81 1.98 14.07
N LEU A 239 -3.55 2.32 14.35
CA LEU A 239 -2.47 1.38 14.65
C LEU A 239 -1.54 2.00 15.68
N HIS A 240 -1.35 1.29 16.80
CA HIS A 240 -0.41 1.68 17.85
C HIS A 240 0.99 1.16 17.54
N ASP A 241 1.99 2.00 17.74
CA ASP A 241 3.39 1.58 17.78
C ASP A 241 4.12 2.27 18.93
N SER A 242 4.55 1.51 19.93
CA SER A 242 5.16 2.06 21.14
C SER A 242 6.46 2.84 20.88
N SER A 243 7.21 2.46 19.84
CA SER A 243 8.52 3.03 19.53
C SER A 243 8.42 4.34 18.76
N THR A 244 7.53 4.43 17.77
CA THR A 244 7.42 5.58 16.86
C THR A 244 6.19 6.44 17.10
N LYS A 245 5.11 5.89 17.65
CA LYS A 245 3.80 6.53 17.79
C LYS A 245 3.29 7.16 16.49
N LEU A 246 3.70 6.59 15.34
CA LEU A 246 3.60 7.20 14.02
C LEU A 246 2.19 7.70 13.69
N PHE A 247 1.16 6.94 14.07
CA PHE A 247 -0.23 7.25 13.77
C PHE A 247 -1.02 7.82 14.96
N GLU A 248 -0.35 8.07 16.09
CA GLU A 248 -0.94 8.66 17.31
C GLU A 248 -0.62 10.16 17.44
N VAL A 249 0.37 10.64 16.68
CA VAL A 249 0.87 12.01 16.72
C VAL A 249 0.34 12.83 15.56
N MET A 250 -0.07 14.07 15.84
CA MET A 250 -0.31 15.11 14.85
C MET A 250 1.01 15.78 14.49
N TRP A 251 1.57 15.35 13.37
CA TRP A 251 2.81 15.86 12.82
C TRP A 251 2.65 17.25 12.19
N ASN A 252 3.56 18.15 12.52
CA ASN A 252 3.65 19.50 12.01
C ASN A 252 4.92 19.68 11.17
N SER A 253 4.94 20.72 10.33
CA SER A 253 6.11 21.02 9.51
C SER A 253 7.39 21.20 10.32
N GLY A 254 7.32 21.71 11.56
CA GLY A 254 8.49 21.93 12.42
C GLY A 254 9.01 20.68 13.14
N ASP A 255 8.30 19.55 13.11
CA ASP A 255 8.74 18.34 13.80
C ASP A 255 9.94 17.73 13.09
N LYS A 256 10.91 17.21 13.87
CA LYS A 256 12.19 16.71 13.31
C LYS A 256 11.95 15.61 12.27
N GLU A 257 11.00 14.71 12.51
CA GLU A 257 10.69 13.59 11.62
C GLU A 257 10.13 14.07 10.27
N VAL A 258 9.43 15.21 10.26
CA VAL A 258 8.93 15.83 9.05
C VAL A 258 10.04 16.58 8.32
N GLN A 259 10.85 17.36 9.05
CA GLN A 259 12.01 18.08 8.50
C GLN A 259 13.06 17.13 7.89
N TYR A 260 13.28 15.98 8.53
CA TYR A 260 14.20 14.95 8.08
C TYR A 260 13.63 14.11 6.92
N GLY A 261 12.36 14.29 6.57
CA GLY A 261 11.71 13.54 5.49
C GLY A 261 11.33 12.11 5.86
N TYR A 262 11.37 11.74 7.14
CA TYR A 262 11.04 10.39 7.61
C TYR A 262 9.52 10.15 7.53
N VAL A 263 8.76 11.17 7.93
CA VAL A 263 7.30 11.12 8.01
C VAL A 263 6.70 12.09 6.98
N PRO A 264 5.81 11.62 6.10
CA PRO A 264 5.09 12.51 5.19
C PRO A 264 4.01 13.30 5.93
N SER A 265 3.51 14.36 5.31
CA SER A 265 2.28 15.01 5.80
C SER A 265 1.10 14.03 5.75
N PHE A 266 0.54 13.68 6.91
CA PHE A 266 -0.65 12.86 7.00
C PHE A 266 -1.91 13.75 6.98
N GLY A 267 -2.65 13.70 5.88
CA GLY A 267 -3.98 14.32 5.82
C GLY A 267 -4.90 13.78 6.91
N GLY A 268 -5.62 14.66 7.59
CA GLY A 268 -6.67 14.30 8.55
C GLY A 268 -6.21 14.06 9.99
N GLY A 269 -4.89 14.03 10.28
CA GLY A 269 -4.35 13.83 11.64
C GLY A 269 -4.54 12.41 12.20
N PRO A 270 -4.07 12.16 13.43
CA PRO A 270 -4.18 10.85 14.08
C PRO A 270 -5.63 10.52 14.42
N LYS A 271 -5.92 9.22 14.47
CA LYS A 271 -7.25 8.69 14.78
C LYS A 271 -7.15 7.53 15.77
N GLY A 272 -8.13 7.46 16.65
CA GLY A 272 -8.35 6.35 17.56
C GLY A 272 -9.74 5.77 17.36
N MET A 273 -10.06 4.82 18.22
CA MET A 273 -11.40 4.27 18.30
C MET A 273 -11.81 4.00 19.74
N LYS A 274 -13.12 4.02 19.97
CA LYS A 274 -13.76 3.63 21.22
C LYS A 274 -14.92 2.68 20.89
N LEU A 275 -15.39 1.92 21.87
CA LEU A 275 -16.63 1.16 21.72
C LEU A 275 -17.78 2.12 21.40
N SER A 276 -17.98 3.13 22.26
CA SER A 276 -18.93 4.24 22.09
C SER A 276 -18.23 5.58 22.36
N ARG A 277 -18.56 6.63 21.60
CA ARG A 277 -18.00 7.98 21.84
C ARG A 277 -18.58 8.62 23.09
N ALA A 278 -17.73 9.34 23.81
CA ALA A 278 -18.14 10.32 24.81
C ALA A 278 -18.66 11.61 24.13
N SER A 279 -19.39 12.44 24.88
CA SER A 279 -19.92 13.72 24.40
C SER A 279 -18.82 14.71 23.97
N SER A 280 -17.62 14.59 24.54
CA SER A 280 -16.45 15.39 24.20
C SER A 280 -15.71 14.92 22.95
N ASP A 281 -16.01 13.72 22.43
CA ASP A 281 -15.26 13.11 21.33
C ASP A 281 -15.65 13.67 19.97
N LEU A 282 -14.65 13.96 19.14
CA LEU A 282 -14.84 14.44 17.78
C LEU A 282 -14.86 13.28 16.78
N PRO A 283 -15.87 13.18 15.89
CA PRO A 283 -15.93 12.12 14.87
C PRO A 283 -14.72 12.07 13.94
N ALA A 284 -14.00 13.19 13.76
CA ALA A 284 -12.79 13.24 12.95
C ALA A 284 -11.57 12.56 13.61
N ARG A 285 -11.62 12.34 14.94
CA ARG A 285 -10.54 11.80 15.78
C ARG A 285 -10.88 10.41 16.32
N VAL A 286 -12.12 10.20 16.73
CA VAL A 286 -12.58 8.96 17.34
C VAL A 286 -13.61 8.29 16.44
N THR A 287 -13.28 7.10 15.96
CA THR A 287 -14.25 6.18 15.39
C THR A 287 -14.93 5.37 16.49
N GLN A 288 -16.17 4.94 16.27
CA GLN A 288 -16.91 4.14 17.26
C GLN A 288 -17.47 2.87 16.63
N TRP A 289 -17.60 1.81 17.42
CA TRP A 289 -18.19 0.55 17.00
C TRP A 289 -19.70 0.56 17.22
N VAL A 290 -20.14 1.08 18.36
CA VAL A 290 -21.52 1.23 18.77
C VAL A 290 -21.89 2.71 18.80
N GLY A 291 -23.13 3.02 18.44
CA GLY A 291 -23.64 4.37 18.49
C GLY A 291 -25.13 4.44 18.22
N SER A 292 -25.71 5.62 18.35
CA SER A 292 -27.16 5.85 18.13
C SER A 292 -27.66 5.57 16.71
N ARG A 293 -26.74 5.38 15.76
CA ARG A 293 -27.02 4.94 14.39
C ARG A 293 -26.02 3.84 14.01
N PRO A 294 -26.40 2.88 13.14
CA PRO A 294 -25.49 1.83 12.70
C PRO A 294 -24.18 2.40 12.16
N THR A 295 -23.07 1.92 12.73
CA THR A 295 -21.72 2.29 12.31
C THR A 295 -21.22 1.38 11.19
N GLN A 296 -20.03 1.67 10.65
CA GLN A 296 -19.41 0.77 9.66
C GLN A 296 -19.11 -0.61 10.24
N VAL A 297 -18.62 -0.66 11.49
CA VAL A 297 -18.31 -1.91 12.19
C VAL A 297 -19.59 -2.69 12.49
N TRP A 298 -20.62 -1.99 12.97
CA TRP A 298 -21.95 -2.57 13.20
C TRP A 298 -22.50 -3.24 11.94
N ASN A 299 -22.50 -2.54 10.81
CA ASN A 299 -23.00 -3.09 9.54
C ASN A 299 -22.14 -4.26 9.03
N ALA A 300 -20.82 -4.23 9.27
CA ALA A 300 -19.95 -5.33 8.89
C ALA A 300 -20.27 -6.59 9.70
N VAL A 301 -20.41 -6.48 11.01
CA VAL A 301 -20.77 -7.59 11.90
C VAL A 301 -22.19 -8.10 11.62
N ALA A 302 -23.15 -7.21 11.37
CA ALA A 302 -24.49 -7.61 10.93
C ALA A 302 -24.45 -8.44 9.64
N SER A 303 -23.56 -8.10 8.70
CA SER A 303 -23.37 -8.89 7.47
C SER A 303 -22.74 -10.26 7.69
N TRP A 304 -22.16 -10.52 8.87
CA TRP A 304 -21.69 -11.86 9.27
C TRP A 304 -22.81 -12.77 9.76
N GLY A 305 -24.05 -12.24 9.86
CA GLY A 305 -25.21 -13.00 10.30
C GLY A 305 -25.47 -12.92 11.81
N VAL A 306 -24.84 -11.99 12.54
CA VAL A 306 -25.17 -11.74 13.95
C VAL A 306 -26.62 -11.23 14.04
N PRO A 307 -27.48 -11.86 14.84
CA PRO A 307 -28.87 -11.41 15.01
C PRO A 307 -28.96 -9.98 15.50
N GLU A 308 -29.96 -9.23 15.04
CA GLU A 308 -30.07 -7.79 15.33
C GLU A 308 -30.13 -7.48 16.82
N GLN A 309 -30.84 -8.31 17.59
CA GLN A 309 -30.94 -8.18 19.05
C GLN A 309 -29.63 -8.48 19.80
N ASP A 310 -28.69 -9.17 19.16
CA ASP A 310 -27.44 -9.65 19.76
C ASP A 310 -26.23 -8.81 19.30
N LEU A 311 -26.42 -7.86 18.38
CA LEU A 311 -25.34 -7.07 17.78
C LEU A 311 -24.54 -6.26 18.78
N GLU A 312 -25.21 -5.60 19.73
CA GLU A 312 -24.55 -4.80 20.74
C GLU A 312 -23.71 -5.69 21.68
N ALA A 313 -24.31 -6.75 22.22
CA ALA A 313 -23.63 -7.72 23.07
C ALA A 313 -22.42 -8.36 22.36
N PHE A 314 -22.57 -8.75 21.09
CA PHE A 314 -21.47 -9.27 20.28
C PHE A 314 -20.30 -8.27 20.20
N LEU A 315 -20.59 -7.00 19.91
CA LEU A 315 -19.57 -5.96 19.76
C LEU A 315 -18.88 -5.63 21.09
N GLU A 316 -19.61 -5.63 22.20
CA GLU A 316 -19.07 -5.42 23.53
C GLU A 316 -18.14 -6.57 23.95
N GLU A 317 -18.59 -7.81 23.78
CA GLU A 317 -17.78 -8.99 24.10
C GLU A 317 -16.55 -9.10 23.19
N LEU A 318 -16.69 -8.80 21.88
CA LEU A 318 -15.56 -8.76 20.96
C LEU A 318 -14.55 -7.69 21.37
N TRP A 319 -15.03 -6.50 21.72
CA TRP A 319 -14.18 -5.41 22.18
C TRP A 319 -13.36 -5.82 23.40
N LEU A 320 -14.02 -6.40 24.41
CA LEU A 320 -13.35 -6.89 25.62
C LEU A 320 -12.31 -7.97 25.31
N ALA A 321 -12.68 -8.97 24.49
CA ALA A 321 -11.76 -10.04 24.09
C ALA A 321 -10.50 -9.52 23.39
N LEU A 322 -10.64 -8.49 22.54
CA LEU A 322 -9.51 -7.89 21.86
C LEU A 322 -8.66 -6.98 22.78
N VAL A 323 -9.26 -6.34 23.78
CA VAL A 323 -8.53 -5.60 24.83
C VAL A 323 -7.72 -6.58 25.69
N ASP A 324 -8.33 -7.68 26.13
CA ASP A 324 -7.68 -8.70 26.95
C ASP A 324 -6.52 -9.37 26.19
N SER A 325 -6.69 -9.58 24.88
CA SER A 325 -5.66 -10.09 23.99
C SER A 325 -4.58 -9.06 23.61
N LYS A 326 -4.68 -7.82 24.11
CA LYS A 326 -3.80 -6.67 23.80
C LYS A 326 -3.74 -6.31 22.31
N LEU A 327 -4.76 -6.71 21.55
CA LEU A 327 -4.95 -6.30 20.16
C LEU A 327 -5.51 -4.88 20.09
N LEU A 328 -6.31 -4.51 21.09
CA LEU A 328 -6.71 -3.13 21.35
C LEU A 328 -6.02 -2.66 22.62
N VAL A 329 -5.36 -1.50 22.54
CA VAL A 329 -4.64 -0.92 23.68
C VAL A 329 -5.05 0.54 23.87
N PRO A 330 -5.12 1.02 25.12
CA PRO A 330 -5.41 2.42 25.39
C PRO A 330 -4.24 3.28 24.88
N VAL A 331 -4.58 4.32 24.14
CA VAL A 331 -3.61 5.29 23.62
C VAL A 331 -4.10 6.72 23.86
N THR A 332 -3.16 7.67 23.90
CA THR A 332 -3.49 9.10 23.91
C THR A 332 -3.03 9.71 22.60
N LEU A 333 -3.96 10.21 21.81
CA LEU A 333 -3.59 10.95 20.60
C LEU A 333 -3.02 12.31 21.00
N THR A 334 -1.91 12.70 20.39
CA THR A 334 -1.19 13.91 20.78
C THR A 334 -0.97 14.85 19.61
N GLY A 335 -0.87 16.15 19.89
CA GLY A 335 -0.45 17.18 18.95
C GLY A 335 0.22 18.31 19.70
N TRP A 336 1.33 18.84 19.17
CA TRP A 336 2.13 19.87 19.83
C TRP A 336 2.52 19.50 21.28
N GLY A 337 2.82 18.22 21.52
CA GLY A 337 3.20 17.69 22.84
C GLY A 337 2.07 17.60 23.86
N LYS A 338 0.81 17.79 23.46
CA LYS A 338 -0.36 17.74 24.36
C LYS A 338 -1.40 16.74 23.85
N PRO A 339 -2.25 16.18 24.73
CA PRO A 339 -3.41 15.40 24.30
C PRO A 339 -4.30 16.20 23.35
N LEU A 340 -4.77 15.57 22.29
CA LEU A 340 -5.69 16.21 21.35
C LEU A 340 -7.07 16.37 22.01
N LYS A 341 -7.71 17.53 21.75
CA LYS A 341 -9.08 17.74 22.18
C LYS A 341 -10.03 16.82 21.41
N GLY A 342 -10.90 16.13 22.14
CA GLY A 342 -11.92 15.24 21.59
C GLY A 342 -11.38 13.96 20.96
N SER A 343 -10.27 13.44 21.48
CA SER A 343 -9.77 12.09 21.23
C SER A 343 -9.93 11.18 22.43
#